data_AF-A0A3B9JZK0-F1
#
_entry.id   AF-A0A3B9JZK0-F1
#
_cell.length_a   1.000
_cell.length_b   1.000
_cell.length_c   1.000
_cell.angle_alpha   90.00
_cell.angle_beta   90.00
_cell.angle_gamma   90.00
#
_symmetry.space_group_name_H-M   'P 1'
#
loop_
_entity.id
_entity.type
_entity.pdbx_description
1 polymer ?
#
loop_
_entity_poly.entity_id
_entity_poly.type
_entity_poly.pdbx_seq_one_letter_code
_entity_poly.pdbx_strand_id
1 'polypeptide(L)'
;MPKKKSAAKPSKSFEESLWETATKLRGSVESAEYKHVVLSLIFLKFVSDKFEERRTELIAEGKEKYTDMVEFYTMQNVFYLPETSRWSYIQQHAKQGDIAIKIDSALTAVEKSNASLKGALPDNYFSRLGLDGSKLSALIDAINNIDTVGDKEEDTVGRVYEYFLGKFAASEGKLGGEF
;
A
#
# COMPACT_ATOMS: atom_id res chain seq x y z
N MET A 1 -38.10 -19.41 -32.37
CA MET A 1 -36.68 -19.70 -32.06
C MET A 1 -36.24 -18.83 -30.89
N PRO A 2 -35.88 -19.38 -29.72
CA PRO A 2 -35.39 -18.60 -28.59
C PRO A 2 -33.95 -18.15 -28.85
N LYS A 3 -33.68 -16.84 -28.77
CA LYS A 3 -32.34 -16.26 -28.84
C LYS A 3 -31.57 -16.59 -27.55
N LYS A 4 -30.49 -17.38 -27.68
CA LYS A 4 -29.48 -17.60 -26.63
C LYS A 4 -28.89 -16.23 -26.23
N LYS A 5 -29.15 -15.76 -25.00
CA LYS A 5 -28.38 -14.66 -24.41
C LYS A 5 -26.95 -15.16 -24.20
N SER A 6 -26.00 -14.60 -24.94
CA SER A 6 -24.57 -14.76 -24.65
C SER A 6 -24.28 -14.12 -23.30
N ALA A 7 -23.85 -14.91 -22.31
CA ALA A 7 -23.36 -14.40 -21.04
C ALA A 7 -22.14 -13.49 -21.31
N ALA A 8 -22.24 -12.22 -20.88
CA ALA A 8 -21.11 -11.31 -20.88
C ALA A 8 -20.00 -11.90 -19.99
N LYS A 9 -18.77 -11.96 -20.48
CA LYS A 9 -17.61 -12.30 -19.63
C LYS A 9 -17.55 -11.27 -18.51
N PRO A 10 -17.42 -11.67 -17.23
CA PRO A 10 -17.24 -10.70 -16.15
C PRO A 10 -15.99 -9.86 -16.44
N SER A 11 -16.14 -8.53 -16.43
CA SER A 11 -14.98 -7.62 -16.44
C SER A 11 -14.15 -7.89 -15.20
N LYS A 12 -12.82 -8.01 -15.34
CA LYS A 12 -11.90 -8.19 -14.21
C LYS A 12 -12.12 -7.08 -13.18
N SER A 13 -12.11 -7.44 -11.90
CA SER A 13 -12.18 -6.45 -10.82
C SER A 13 -10.87 -5.66 -10.75
N PHE A 14 -10.92 -4.48 -10.11
CA PHE A 14 -9.72 -3.67 -9.89
C PHE A 14 -8.67 -4.42 -9.06
N GLU A 15 -9.10 -5.10 -7.99
CA GLU A 15 -8.27 -5.90 -7.10
C GLU A 15 -7.57 -7.04 -7.87
N GLU A 16 -8.28 -7.69 -8.79
CA GLU A 16 -7.73 -8.74 -9.65
C GLU A 16 -6.67 -8.19 -10.62
N SER A 17 -6.94 -7.02 -11.24
CA SER A 17 -5.98 -6.36 -12.13
C SER A 17 -4.70 -5.93 -11.41
N LEU A 18 -4.86 -5.36 -10.21
CA LEU A 18 -3.74 -4.96 -9.36
C LEU A 18 -2.93 -6.18 -8.90
N TRP A 19 -3.60 -7.26 -8.49
CA TRP A 19 -2.96 -8.53 -8.14
C TRP A 19 -2.15 -9.12 -9.30
N GLU A 20 -2.72 -9.18 -10.50
CA GLU A 20 -2.01 -9.65 -11.69
C GLU A 20 -0.79 -8.79 -12.02
N THR A 21 -0.88 -7.48 -11.81
CA THR A 21 0.23 -6.56 -12.03
C THR A 21 1.34 -6.79 -10.99
N ALA A 22 1.00 -6.82 -9.71
CA ALA A 22 1.96 -7.08 -8.63
C ALA A 22 2.65 -8.44 -8.80
N THR A 23 1.90 -9.51 -9.08
CA THR A 23 2.48 -10.85 -9.27
C THR A 23 3.45 -10.94 -10.44
N LYS A 24 3.21 -10.21 -11.54
CA LYS A 24 4.17 -10.10 -12.65
C LYS A 24 5.46 -9.39 -12.25
N LEU A 25 5.36 -8.42 -11.33
CA LEU A 25 6.49 -7.61 -10.85
C LEU A 25 7.27 -8.27 -9.71
N ARG A 26 6.80 -9.38 -9.14
CA ARG A 26 7.51 -10.11 -8.07
C ARG A 26 8.92 -10.55 -8.46
N GLY A 27 9.15 -10.85 -9.73
CA GLY A 27 10.43 -11.40 -10.19
C GLY A 27 10.75 -12.75 -9.54
N SER A 28 11.96 -12.88 -9.00
CA SER A 28 12.46 -14.12 -8.38
C SER A 28 12.11 -14.25 -6.89
N VAL A 29 11.46 -13.27 -6.28
CA VAL A 29 11.08 -13.29 -4.87
C VAL A 29 10.05 -14.40 -4.64
N GLU A 30 10.11 -15.09 -3.50
CA GLU A 30 9.10 -16.09 -3.15
C GLU A 30 7.76 -15.46 -2.76
N SER A 31 6.66 -16.19 -2.92
CA SER A 31 5.31 -15.66 -2.64
C SER A 31 5.15 -15.22 -1.18
N ALA A 32 5.67 -16.04 -0.25
CA ALA A 32 5.61 -15.79 1.19
C ALA A 32 6.37 -14.52 1.60
N GLU A 33 7.47 -14.20 0.91
CA GLU A 33 8.22 -12.97 1.15
C GLU A 33 7.57 -11.78 0.43
N TYR A 34 7.14 -11.99 -0.82
CA TYR A 34 6.56 -10.93 -1.63
C TYR A 34 5.27 -10.36 -1.05
N LYS A 35 4.53 -11.12 -0.23
CA LYS A 35 3.34 -10.62 0.47
C LYS A 35 3.64 -9.39 1.33
N HIS A 36 4.75 -9.40 2.04
CA HIS A 36 5.14 -8.31 2.93
C HIS A 36 5.51 -7.05 2.12
N VAL A 37 6.12 -7.22 0.94
CA VAL A 37 6.42 -6.11 0.02
C VAL A 37 5.15 -5.42 -0.42
N VAL A 38 4.20 -6.17 -0.96
CA VAL A 38 2.99 -5.57 -1.56
C VAL A 38 2.08 -5.00 -0.48
N LEU A 39 1.84 -5.74 0.61
CA LEU A 39 0.98 -5.28 1.70
C LEU A 39 1.53 -4.02 2.39
N SER A 40 2.87 -3.89 2.51
CA SER A 40 3.47 -2.68 3.11
C SER A 40 3.37 -1.46 2.19
N LEU A 41 3.44 -1.64 0.87
CA LEU A 41 3.27 -0.52 -0.06
C LEU A 41 1.82 -0.05 -0.15
N ILE A 42 0.86 -0.98 -0.18
CA ILE A 42 -0.57 -0.64 -0.11
C ILE A 42 -0.86 0.08 1.22
N PHE A 43 -0.24 -0.34 2.32
CA PHE A 43 -0.37 0.30 3.63
C PHE A 43 0.09 1.74 3.53
N LEU A 44 1.32 1.94 3.06
CA LEU A 44 1.97 3.22 2.98
C LEU A 44 1.19 4.20 2.10
N LYS A 45 0.66 3.74 0.96
CA LYS A 45 -0.24 4.53 0.11
C LYS A 45 -1.47 4.96 0.90
N PHE A 46 -2.21 4.01 1.47
CA PHE A 46 -3.44 4.29 2.20
C PHE A 46 -3.25 5.30 3.34
N VAL A 47 -2.26 5.07 4.21
CA VAL A 47 -2.02 5.97 5.35
C VAL A 47 -1.52 7.34 4.89
N SER A 48 -0.84 7.41 3.75
CA SER A 48 -0.47 8.69 3.14
C SER A 48 -1.66 9.49 2.65
N ASP A 49 -2.61 8.84 1.98
CA ASP A 49 -3.78 9.56 1.48
C ASP A 49 -4.67 10.05 2.63
N LYS A 50 -4.83 9.23 3.68
CA LYS A 50 -5.54 9.64 4.90
C LYS A 50 -4.84 10.78 5.63
N PHE A 51 -3.51 10.76 5.66
CA PHE A 51 -2.72 11.87 6.19
C PHE A 51 -2.94 13.16 5.39
N GLU A 52 -2.92 13.12 4.06
CA GLU A 52 -3.13 14.31 3.22
C GLU A 52 -4.57 14.85 3.29
N GLU A 53 -5.57 13.97 3.38
CA GLU A 53 -6.97 14.34 3.64
C GLU A 53 -7.04 15.13 4.96
N ARG A 54 -6.48 14.56 6.04
CA ARG A 54 -6.48 15.21 7.36
C ARG A 54 -5.67 16.51 7.38
N ARG A 55 -4.53 16.54 6.70
CA ARG A 55 -3.69 17.75 6.58
C ARG A 55 -4.44 18.87 5.89
N THR A 56 -5.17 18.56 4.83
CA THR A 56 -6.00 19.52 4.09
C THR A 56 -7.13 20.08 4.97
N GLU A 57 -7.79 19.23 5.77
CA GLU A 57 -8.79 19.67 6.75
C GLU A 57 -8.19 20.64 7.78
N LEU A 58 -7.02 20.33 8.36
CA LEU A 58 -6.34 21.21 9.31
C LEU A 58 -6.04 22.57 8.68
N ILE A 59 -5.57 22.61 7.44
CA ILE A 59 -5.31 23.87 6.73
C ILE A 59 -6.62 24.66 6.53
N ALA A 60 -7.69 24.00 6.09
CA ALA A 60 -9.00 24.63 5.90
C ALA A 60 -9.61 25.18 7.21
N GLU A 61 -9.31 24.55 8.35
CA GLU A 61 -9.70 25.00 9.68
C GLU A 61 -8.82 26.15 10.23
N GLY A 62 -7.83 26.64 9.47
CA GLY A 62 -6.88 27.67 9.93
C GLY A 62 -5.86 27.13 10.95
N LYS A 63 -5.65 25.81 10.97
CA LYS A 63 -4.81 25.05 11.91
C LYS A 63 -3.47 24.65 11.30
N GLU A 64 -2.97 25.40 10.33
CA GLU A 64 -1.72 25.12 9.58
C GLU A 64 -0.52 24.85 10.50
N LYS A 65 -0.38 25.60 11.60
CA LYS A 65 0.71 25.40 12.58
C LYS A 65 0.69 24.05 13.29
N TYR A 66 -0.38 23.28 13.15
CA TYR A 66 -0.56 21.97 13.78
C TYR A 66 -0.38 20.80 12.78
N THR A 67 -0.07 21.06 11.51
CA THR A 67 0.11 20.00 10.50
C THR A 67 1.32 19.10 10.76
N ASP A 68 2.20 19.49 11.69
CA ASP A 68 3.36 18.70 12.10
C ASP A 68 3.24 18.14 13.53
N MET A 69 2.03 18.19 14.12
CA MET A 69 1.75 17.63 15.45
C MET A 69 0.99 16.31 15.36
N VAL A 70 1.59 15.24 15.87
CA VAL A 70 1.05 13.87 15.81
C VAL A 70 -0.39 13.79 16.35
N GLU A 71 -0.68 14.48 17.45
CA GLU A 71 -1.94 14.42 18.18
C GLU A 71 -3.14 14.84 17.31
N PHE A 72 -2.95 15.80 16.40
CA PHE A 72 -4.01 16.32 15.52
C PHE A 72 -4.44 15.33 14.43
N TYR A 73 -3.61 14.30 14.20
CA TYR A 73 -3.91 13.18 13.32
C TYR A 73 -4.48 12.01 14.12
N THR A 74 -3.82 11.61 15.21
CA THR A 74 -4.24 10.44 15.98
C THR A 74 -5.61 10.61 16.63
N MET A 75 -6.00 11.84 16.99
CA MET A 75 -7.35 12.11 17.52
C MET A 75 -8.48 11.88 16.50
N GLN A 76 -8.15 11.76 15.21
CA GLN A 76 -9.07 11.39 14.13
C GLN A 76 -8.81 9.96 13.62
N ASN A 77 -8.06 9.14 14.36
CA ASN A 77 -7.61 7.80 13.95
C ASN A 77 -6.78 7.82 12.64
N VAL A 78 -6.05 8.91 12.39
CA VAL A 78 -5.13 9.04 11.26
C VAL A 78 -3.69 8.93 11.77
N PHE A 79 -2.85 8.16 11.08
CA PHE A 79 -1.44 8.10 11.38
C PHE A 79 -0.71 9.36 10.93
N TYR A 80 0.21 9.86 11.75
CA TYR A 80 1.10 10.95 11.35
C TYR A 80 2.20 10.41 10.44
N LEU A 81 2.43 11.09 9.31
CA LEU A 81 3.49 10.74 8.36
C LEU A 81 4.51 11.88 8.24
N PRO A 82 5.78 11.62 8.62
CA PRO A 82 6.89 12.49 8.25
C PRO A 82 6.97 12.66 6.74
N GLU A 83 7.55 13.78 6.27
CA GLU A 83 7.65 14.10 4.85
C GLU A 83 8.24 12.97 3.99
N THR A 84 9.31 12.33 4.49
CA THR A 84 9.99 11.21 3.81
C THR A 84 9.16 9.93 3.76
N SER A 85 8.07 9.86 4.51
CA SER A 85 7.17 8.70 4.56
C SER A 85 5.92 8.88 3.71
N ARG A 86 5.67 10.09 3.19
CA ARG A 86 4.49 10.37 2.36
C ARG A 86 4.64 9.69 1.00
N TRP A 87 3.54 9.19 0.46
CA TRP A 87 3.53 8.51 -0.84
C TRP A 87 4.12 9.36 -1.98
N SER A 88 3.86 10.67 -1.96
CA SER A 88 4.42 11.62 -2.92
C SER A 88 5.96 11.61 -2.93
N TYR A 89 6.58 11.52 -1.75
CA TYR A 89 8.04 11.39 -1.62
C TYR A 89 8.52 10.07 -2.24
N ILE A 90 7.86 8.95 -1.93
CA ILE A 90 8.22 7.63 -2.47
C ILE A 90 8.11 7.62 -4.01
N GLN A 91 7.04 8.16 -4.57
CA GLN A 91 6.86 8.27 -6.02
C GLN A 91 7.94 9.12 -6.68
N GLN A 92 8.24 10.29 -6.12
CA GLN A 92 9.25 11.19 -6.67
C GLN A 92 10.63 10.50 -6.76
N HIS A 93 10.91 9.56 -5.85
CA HIS A 93 12.18 8.86 -5.77
C HIS A 93 12.12 7.42 -6.31
N ALA A 94 10.99 6.98 -6.88
CA ALA A 94 10.74 5.58 -7.26
C ALA A 94 11.78 5.00 -8.24
N LYS A 95 12.37 5.86 -9.07
CA LYS A 95 13.36 5.48 -10.09
C LYS A 95 14.81 5.51 -9.58
N GLN A 96 15.04 5.87 -8.32
CA GLN A 96 16.38 5.94 -7.74
C GLN A 96 16.86 4.55 -7.30
N GLY A 97 18.17 4.30 -7.41
CA GLY A 97 18.76 2.99 -7.07
C GLY A 97 18.64 2.62 -5.60
N ASP A 98 18.38 3.59 -4.71
CA ASP A 98 18.21 3.41 -3.27
C ASP A 98 16.73 3.40 -2.83
N ILE A 99 15.78 3.26 -3.75
CA ILE A 99 14.33 3.29 -3.44
C ILE A 99 13.93 2.27 -2.35
N ALA A 100 14.52 1.08 -2.35
CA ALA A 100 14.27 0.07 -1.32
C ALA A 100 14.65 0.58 0.09
N ILE A 101 15.77 1.29 0.21
CA ILE A 101 16.24 1.89 1.47
C ILE A 101 15.32 3.03 1.89
N LYS A 102 14.82 3.83 0.93
CA LYS A 102 13.87 4.91 1.22
C LYS A 102 12.54 4.37 1.75
N ILE A 103 12.03 3.27 1.18
CA ILE A 103 10.81 2.62 1.67
C ILE A 103 11.02 2.05 3.08
N ASP A 104 12.14 1.35 3.33
CA ASP A 104 12.46 0.85 4.67
C ASP A 104 12.55 1.99 5.70
N SER A 105 13.19 3.10 5.32
CA SER A 105 13.31 4.30 6.16
C SER A 105 11.95 4.95 6.42
N ALA A 106 11.07 5.01 5.41
CA ALA A 106 9.71 5.52 5.53
C ALA A 106 8.89 4.69 6.50
N LEU A 107 8.84 3.36 6.33
CA LEU A 107 8.10 2.46 7.22
C LEU A 107 8.59 2.58 8.67
N THR A 108 9.92 2.62 8.86
CA THR A 108 10.52 2.84 10.19
C THR A 108 10.10 4.18 10.80
N ALA A 109 10.06 5.25 10.01
CA ALA A 109 9.69 6.58 10.48
C ALA A 109 8.18 6.67 10.81
N VAL A 110 7.32 6.00 10.04
CA VAL A 110 5.89 5.86 10.35
C VAL A 110 5.71 5.11 11.66
N GLU A 111 6.38 3.98 11.87
CA GLU A 111 6.29 3.23 13.11
C GLU A 111 6.73 4.08 14.32
N LYS A 112 7.87 4.77 14.22
CA LYS A 112 8.39 5.62 15.32
C LYS A 112 7.48 6.78 15.67
N SER A 113 6.79 7.34 14.68
CA SER A 113 5.90 8.49 14.88
C SER A 113 4.53 8.09 15.44
N ASN A 114 4.17 6.80 15.39
CA ASN A 114 2.85 6.31 15.74
C ASN A 114 2.95 5.13 16.71
N ALA A 115 2.75 5.37 18.01
CA ALA A 115 2.92 4.35 19.05
C ALA A 115 2.09 3.07 18.83
N SER A 116 0.93 3.17 18.18
CA SER A 116 0.05 2.04 17.85
C SER A 116 0.60 1.12 16.75
N LEU A 117 1.62 1.54 15.99
CA LEU A 117 2.25 0.73 14.94
C LEU A 117 3.51 0.00 15.40
N LYS A 118 3.89 0.12 16.68
CA LYS A 118 5.11 -0.48 17.21
C LYS A 118 5.15 -2.00 16.99
N GLY A 119 6.14 -2.46 16.23
CA GLY A 119 6.34 -3.86 15.84
C GLY A 119 5.41 -4.37 14.74
N ALA A 120 4.56 -3.53 14.15
CA ALA A 120 3.59 -3.93 13.14
C ALA A 120 4.14 -3.83 11.71
N LEU A 121 5.14 -2.97 11.47
CA LEU A 121 5.74 -2.77 10.15
C LEU A 121 7.05 -3.57 10.01
N PRO A 122 7.36 -4.06 8.80
CA PRO A 122 8.57 -4.84 8.59
C PRO A 122 9.82 -3.94 8.65
N ASP A 123 10.84 -4.38 9.38
CA ASP A 123 12.10 -3.66 9.56
C ASP A 123 13.18 -4.09 8.54
N ASN A 124 13.68 -3.11 7.77
CA ASN A 124 14.75 -3.29 6.77
C ASN A 124 14.49 -4.44 5.79
N TYR A 125 13.26 -4.55 5.32
CA TYR A 125 12.80 -5.70 4.56
C TYR A 125 13.06 -5.56 3.06
N PHE A 126 12.79 -4.39 2.49
CA PHE A 126 12.89 -4.15 1.05
C PHE A 126 14.34 -4.23 0.57
N SER A 127 15.26 -3.63 1.33
CA SER A 127 16.70 -3.61 1.00
C SER A 127 17.36 -5.00 1.06
N ARG A 128 16.80 -5.94 1.85
CA ARG A 128 17.34 -7.31 2.01
C ARG A 128 16.91 -8.27 0.90
N LEU A 129 15.76 -8.03 0.28
CA LEU A 129 15.20 -8.93 -0.73
C LEU A 129 15.90 -8.88 -2.10
N GLY A 130 16.80 -7.92 -2.31
CA GLY A 130 17.49 -7.77 -3.60
C GLY A 130 16.51 -7.50 -4.75
N LEU A 131 15.44 -6.75 -4.47
CA LEU A 131 14.41 -6.42 -5.46
C LEU A 131 15.02 -5.68 -6.65
N ASP A 132 14.62 -6.06 -7.86
CA ASP A 132 14.94 -5.29 -9.05
C ASP A 132 14.30 -3.90 -8.98
N GLY A 133 15.12 -2.85 -9.03
CA GLY A 133 14.66 -1.48 -8.85
C GLY A 133 13.62 -1.04 -9.88
N SER A 134 13.69 -1.55 -11.12
CA SER A 134 12.70 -1.24 -12.15
C SER A 134 11.37 -1.92 -11.88
N LYS A 135 11.38 -3.17 -11.38
CA LYS A 135 10.14 -3.85 -10.95
C LYS A 135 9.51 -3.19 -9.73
N LEU A 136 10.33 -2.76 -8.76
CA LEU A 136 9.84 -2.05 -7.59
C LEU A 136 9.26 -0.67 -7.96
N SER A 137 9.91 0.08 -8.85
CA SER A 137 9.34 1.32 -9.40
C SER A 137 8.01 1.09 -10.09
N ALA A 138 7.90 0.05 -10.94
CA ALA A 138 6.65 -0.27 -11.61
C ALA A 138 5.54 -0.70 -10.63
N LEU A 139 5.90 -1.32 -9.51
CA LEU A 139 4.95 -1.70 -8.46
C LEU A 139 4.42 -0.46 -7.74
N ILE A 140 5.29 0.50 -7.43
CA ILE A 140 4.90 1.81 -6.88
C ILE A 140 3.94 2.50 -7.86
N ASP A 141 4.25 2.54 -9.15
CA ASP A 141 3.37 3.14 -10.16
C ASP A 141 2.01 2.44 -10.26
N ALA A 142 1.98 1.10 -10.16
CA ALA A 142 0.74 0.34 -10.16
C ALA A 142 -0.14 0.64 -8.94
N ILE A 143 0.47 0.71 -7.74
CA ILE A 143 -0.22 1.02 -6.48
C ILE A 143 -0.67 2.48 -6.43
N ASN A 144 0.04 3.39 -7.10
CA ASN A 144 -0.37 4.79 -7.16
C ASN A 144 -1.76 5.00 -7.77
N ASN A 145 -2.16 4.12 -8.69
CA ASN A 145 -3.45 4.22 -9.37
C ASN A 145 -4.61 3.67 -8.52
N ILE A 146 -4.35 3.22 -7.29
CA ILE A 146 -5.41 2.87 -6.34
C ILE A 146 -6.07 4.18 -5.87
N ASP A 147 -7.36 4.29 -6.13
CA ASP A 147 -8.19 5.29 -5.49
C ASP A 147 -8.54 4.83 -4.07
N THR A 148 -7.91 5.45 -3.08
CA THR A 148 -8.03 5.11 -1.66
C THR A 148 -8.96 6.06 -0.90
N VAL A 149 -9.40 7.15 -1.54
CA VAL A 149 -10.12 8.26 -0.89
C VAL A 149 -11.35 8.73 -1.66
N GLY A 150 -11.46 8.42 -2.95
CA GLY A 150 -12.53 8.91 -3.82
C GLY A 150 -13.87 8.24 -3.57
N ASP A 151 -13.90 6.97 -3.20
CA ASP A 151 -15.15 6.23 -2.99
C ASP A 151 -15.37 5.94 -1.50
N LYS A 152 -15.88 6.92 -0.74
CA LYS A 152 -16.12 6.77 0.71
C LYS A 152 -17.19 5.73 1.04
N GLU A 153 -18.04 5.35 0.07
CA GLU A 153 -19.05 4.30 0.24
C GLU A 153 -18.52 2.90 -0.08
N GLU A 154 -17.47 2.83 -0.89
CA GLU A 154 -16.79 1.59 -1.28
C GLU A 154 -15.40 1.55 -0.63
N ASP A 155 -15.25 0.82 0.49
CA ASP A 155 -13.97 0.59 1.17
C ASP A 155 -12.96 -0.14 0.26
N THR A 156 -12.40 0.61 -0.68
CA THR A 156 -11.58 0.10 -1.78
C THR A 156 -10.27 -0.46 -1.25
N VAL A 157 -9.71 0.19 -0.23
CA VAL A 157 -8.48 -0.26 0.43
C VAL A 157 -8.75 -1.56 1.18
N GLY A 158 -9.81 -1.63 1.98
CA GLY A 158 -10.18 -2.86 2.71
C GLY A 158 -10.36 -4.04 1.75
N ARG A 159 -11.09 -3.86 0.65
CA ARG A 159 -11.25 -4.89 -0.38
C ARG A 159 -9.95 -5.31 -1.02
N VAL A 160 -9.07 -4.36 -1.39
CA VAL A 160 -7.76 -4.67 -1.95
C VAL A 160 -6.94 -5.47 -0.94
N TYR A 161 -6.92 -5.08 0.34
CA TYR A 161 -6.22 -5.80 1.39
C TYR A 161 -6.72 -7.23 1.57
N GLU A 162 -8.03 -7.40 1.76
CA GLU A 162 -8.66 -8.71 1.96
C GLU A 162 -8.43 -9.61 0.75
N TYR A 163 -8.54 -9.06 -0.47
CA TYR A 163 -8.28 -9.78 -1.70
C TYR A 163 -6.84 -10.31 -1.73
N PHE A 164 -5.86 -9.45 -1.44
CA PHE A 164 -4.45 -9.83 -1.44
C PHE A 164 -4.15 -10.86 -0.35
N LEU A 165 -4.68 -10.69 0.86
CA LEU A 165 -4.54 -11.66 1.95
C LEU A 165 -5.11 -13.03 1.56
N GLY A 166 -6.32 -13.08 0.98
CA GLY A 166 -6.93 -14.32 0.50
C GLY A 166 -6.12 -14.99 -0.61
N LYS A 167 -5.55 -14.22 -1.54
CA LYS A 167 -4.68 -14.76 -2.60
C LYS A 167 -3.36 -15.30 -2.07
N PHE A 168 -2.72 -14.62 -1.13
CA PHE A 168 -1.49 -15.10 -0.51
C PHE A 168 -1.76 -16.37 0.32
N ALA A 169 -2.82 -16.39 1.13
CA ALA A 169 -3.21 -17.58 1.89
C ALA A 169 -3.49 -18.78 0.98
N ALA A 170 -4.20 -18.58 -0.14
CA ALA A 170 -4.42 -19.63 -1.13
C ALA A 170 -3.13 -20.10 -1.83
N SER A 171 -2.15 -19.22 -2.00
CA SER A 171 -0.83 -19.56 -2.55
C SER A 171 0.02 -20.35 -1.55
N GLU A 172 -0.06 -20.03 -0.25
CA GLU A 172 0.67 -20.72 0.82
C GLU A 172 0.05 -22.09 1.13
N GLY A 173 -1.28 -22.19 1.19
CA GLY A 173 -1.98 -23.46 1.41
C GLY A 173 -1.80 -24.49 0.28
N LYS A 174 -1.51 -24.05 -0.94
CA LYS A 174 -1.12 -24.94 -2.05
C LYS A 174 0.29 -25.50 -1.93
N LEU A 175 1.15 -24.87 -1.12
CA LEU A 175 2.53 -25.27 -0.88
C LEU A 175 2.70 -26.14 0.39
N GLY A 176 1.60 -26.47 1.09
CA GLY A 176 1.59 -27.47 2.17
C GLY A 176 2.03 -26.97 3.55
N GLY A 177 1.75 -25.71 3.89
CA GLY A 177 1.94 -25.19 5.26
C GLY A 177 0.63 -25.18 6.05
N GLU A 178 0.64 -25.79 7.24
CA GLU A 178 -0.43 -25.69 8.26
C GLU A 178 -0.53 -24.24 8.77
N PHE A 179 -1.76 -23.74 8.95
CA PHE A 179 -2.06 -22.46 9.60
C PHE A 179 -1.97 -22.57 11.12
#